data_AF-A0A085WN72-F1
#
_entry.id   AF-A0A085WN72-F1
#
_cell.length_a   1.000
_cell.length_b   1.000
_cell.length_c   1.000
_cell.angle_alpha   90.00
_cell.angle_beta   90.00
_cell.angle_gamma   90.00
#
_symmetry.space_group_name_H-M   'P 1'
#
loop_
_entity.id
_entity.type
_entity.pdbx_description
1 polymer ?
#
loop_
_entity_poly.entity_id
_entity_poly.type
_entity_poly.pdbx_seq_one_letter_code
_entity_poly.pdbx_strand_id
1 'polypeptide(L)'
;MGGVLLSLTIAALASGEVAARRSLSRSIEDLELERAATDLLESLRAQPPGSPAWTSSSGGTVPGHPEWAWTITPEFVEDRDVRVGFPLFRYVRARITLITPQGRILEREALRW
;
A
#
# COMPACT_ATOMS: atom_id res chain seq x y z
N MET A 1 -46.07 9.76 -27.61
CA MET A 1 -44.63 10.15 -27.65
C MET A 1 -44.19 10.75 -26.30
N GLY A 2 -44.41 10.07 -25.16
CA GLY A 2 -44.11 10.64 -23.82
C GLY A 2 -43.37 9.68 -22.87
N GLY A 3 -43.53 8.37 -23.04
CA GLY A 3 -42.88 7.37 -22.17
C GLY A 3 -41.36 7.23 -22.39
N VAL A 4 -40.86 7.45 -23.62
CA VAL A 4 -39.45 7.22 -23.96
C VAL A 4 -38.51 8.21 -23.27
N LEU A 5 -38.92 9.49 -23.16
CA LEU A 5 -38.12 10.53 -22.48
C LEU A 5 -38.03 10.32 -20.97
N LEU A 6 -39.10 9.82 -20.35
CA LEU A 6 -39.14 9.51 -18.91
C LEU A 6 -38.25 8.30 -18.58
N SER A 7 -38.28 7.25 -19.42
CA SER A 7 -37.42 6.07 -19.24
C SER A 7 -35.93 6.42 -19.43
N LEU A 8 -35.60 7.30 -20.38
CA LEU A 8 -34.22 7.72 -20.61
C LEU A 8 -33.64 8.51 -19.43
N THR A 9 -34.44 9.37 -18.80
CA THR A 9 -34.01 10.18 -17.65
C THR A 9 -33.84 9.33 -16.39
N ILE A 10 -34.73 8.37 -16.16
CA ILE A 10 -34.61 7.43 -15.03
C ILE A 10 -33.37 6.54 -15.20
N ALA A 11 -33.12 6.03 -16.41
CA ALA A 11 -31.93 5.22 -16.70
C ALA A 11 -30.63 6.03 -16.52
N ALA A 12 -30.60 7.30 -16.94
CA ALA A 12 -29.44 8.17 -16.75
C ALA A 12 -29.19 8.48 -15.27
N LEU A 13 -30.24 8.72 -14.47
CA LEU A 13 -30.13 8.97 -13.03
C LEU A 13 -29.62 7.73 -12.29
N ALA A 14 -30.21 6.56 -12.57
CA ALA A 14 -29.78 5.29 -11.99
C ALA A 14 -28.33 4.97 -12.39
N SER A 15 -27.94 5.24 -13.64
CA SER A 15 -26.56 5.07 -14.10
C SER A 15 -25.59 6.02 -13.39
N GLY A 16 -25.98 7.27 -13.15
CA GLY A 16 -25.17 8.25 -12.43
C GLY A 16 -24.96 7.87 -10.97
N GLU A 17 -26.01 7.39 -10.29
CA GLU A 17 -25.93 6.92 -8.91
C GLU A 17 -25.05 5.67 -8.77
N VAL A 18 -25.17 4.72 -9.71
CA VAL A 18 -24.31 3.53 -9.75
C VAL A 18 -22.85 3.90 -10.02
N ALA A 19 -22.59 4.85 -10.93
CA ALA A 19 -21.23 5.33 -11.20
C ALA A 19 -20.63 6.04 -9.98
N ALA A 20 -21.38 6.92 -9.31
CA ALA A 20 -20.96 7.59 -8.09
C ALA A 20 -20.66 6.59 -6.96
N ARG A 21 -21.52 5.59 -6.77
CA ARG A 21 -21.31 4.54 -5.77
C ARG A 21 -20.05 3.72 -6.04
N ARG A 22 -19.81 3.32 -7.30
CA ARG A 22 -18.56 2.63 -7.68
C ARG A 22 -17.33 3.51 -7.49
N SER A 23 -17.44 4.82 -7.74
CA SER A 23 -16.35 5.78 -7.51
C SER A 23 -16.03 5.92 -6.03
N LEU A 24 -17.06 6.04 -5.19
CA LEU A 24 -16.91 6.11 -3.73
C LEU A 24 -16.32 4.82 -3.17
N SER A 25 -16.81 3.66 -3.59
CA SER A 25 -16.25 2.37 -3.16
C SER A 25 -14.77 2.24 -3.52
N ARG A 26 -14.36 2.66 -4.72
CA ARG A 26 -12.94 2.71 -5.09
C ARG A 26 -12.14 3.68 -4.20
N SER A 27 -12.67 4.86 -3.95
CA SER A 27 -11.99 5.84 -3.10
C SER A 27 -11.81 5.36 -1.65
N ILE A 28 -12.77 4.60 -1.12
CA ILE A 28 -12.67 4.01 0.22
C ILE A 28 -11.59 2.93 0.23
N GLU A 29 -11.58 2.04 -0.76
CA GLU A 29 -10.57 0.99 -0.91
C GLU A 29 -9.15 1.60 -1.03
N ASP A 30 -8.98 2.70 -1.76
CA ASP A 30 -7.70 3.44 -1.84
C ASP A 30 -7.26 3.96 -0.48
N LEU A 31 -8.17 4.56 0.29
CA LEU A 31 -7.87 5.08 1.62
C LEU A 31 -7.52 3.96 2.61
N GLU A 32 -8.23 2.84 2.55
CA GLU A 32 -7.93 1.66 3.34
C GLU A 32 -6.58 1.05 2.97
N LEU A 33 -6.24 1.01 1.69
CA LEU A 33 -4.94 0.54 1.19
C LEU A 33 -3.78 1.40 1.69
N GLU A 34 -3.93 2.72 1.58
CA GLU A 34 -2.96 3.70 2.07
C GLU A 34 -2.80 3.62 3.59
N ARG A 35 -3.91 3.45 4.31
CA ARG A 35 -3.90 3.26 5.76
C ARG A 35 -3.17 1.98 6.14
N ALA A 36 -3.47 0.85 5.49
CA ALA A 36 -2.82 -0.42 5.75
C ALA A 36 -1.31 -0.37 5.50
N ALA A 37 -0.89 0.27 4.41
CA ALA A 37 0.52 0.45 4.11
C ALA A 37 1.22 1.36 5.15
N THR A 38 0.54 2.39 5.63
CA THR A 38 1.03 3.28 6.69
C THR A 38 1.18 2.51 8.01
N ASP A 39 0.17 1.73 8.41
CA ASP A 39 0.20 0.94 9.64
C ASP A 39 1.33 -0.10 9.63
N LEU A 40 1.56 -0.76 8.50
CA LEU A 40 2.69 -1.69 8.33
C LEU A 40 4.04 -0.97 8.44
N LEU A 41 4.14 0.22 7.86
CA LEU A 41 5.36 1.02 7.87
C LEU A 41 5.69 1.53 9.27
N GLU A 42 4.70 1.97 10.04
CA GLU A 42 4.86 2.35 11.44
C GLU A 42 5.19 1.13 12.32
N SER A 43 4.54 -0.01 12.09
CA SER A 43 4.85 -1.27 12.79
C SER A 43 6.30 -1.69 12.55
N LEU A 44 6.78 -1.62 11.30
CA LEU A 44 8.15 -1.92 10.93
C LEU A 44 9.15 -0.95 11.60
N ARG A 45 8.86 0.35 11.60
CA ARG A 45 9.67 1.36 12.29
C ARG A 45 9.75 1.13 13.79
N ALA A 46 8.67 0.67 14.41
CA ALA A 46 8.61 0.38 15.84
C ALA A 46 9.44 -0.86 16.23
N GLN A 47 9.76 -1.76 15.31
CA GLN A 47 10.61 -2.93 15.58
C GLN A 47 12.02 -2.50 16.02
N PRO A 48 12.73 -3.30 16.84
CA PRO A 48 14.14 -3.05 17.14
C PRO A 48 15.03 -3.29 15.91
N PRO A 49 16.23 -2.68 15.85
CA PRO A 49 17.14 -2.76 14.70
C PRO A 49 17.66 -4.18 14.40
N GLY A 50 17.68 -5.07 15.40
CA GLY A 50 18.00 -6.50 15.22
C GLY A 50 16.79 -7.38 14.91
N SER A 51 15.60 -6.80 14.72
CA SER A 51 14.39 -7.59 14.47
C SER A 51 14.48 -8.31 13.12
N PRO A 52 13.96 -9.55 13.02
CA PRO A 52 13.83 -10.26 11.76
C PRO A 52 13.14 -9.45 10.66
N ALA A 53 12.24 -8.53 11.04
CA ALA A 53 11.53 -7.66 10.10
C ALA A 53 12.45 -6.74 9.29
N TRP A 54 13.65 -6.42 9.81
CA TRP A 54 14.66 -5.60 9.14
C TRP A 54 15.76 -6.43 8.47
N THR A 55 15.83 -7.74 8.71
CA THR A 55 16.95 -8.57 8.24
C THR A 55 16.53 -9.69 7.30
N SER A 56 15.27 -10.10 7.33
CA SER A 56 14.71 -11.14 6.48
C SER A 56 13.42 -10.68 5.81
N SER A 57 13.16 -11.20 4.61
CA SER A 57 11.86 -11.00 3.98
C SER A 57 10.75 -11.59 4.85
N SER A 58 9.67 -10.85 5.03
CA SER A 58 8.49 -11.29 5.78
C SER A 58 7.23 -10.95 4.99
N GLY A 59 6.14 -11.64 5.28
CA GLY A 59 4.88 -11.42 4.57
C GLY A 59 3.70 -12.03 5.31
N GLY A 60 2.52 -11.63 4.91
CA GLY A 60 1.27 -12.09 5.51
C GLY A 60 0.07 -11.42 4.89
N THR A 61 -1.06 -11.52 5.59
CA THR A 61 -2.31 -10.87 5.22
C THR A 61 -2.51 -9.59 6.01
N VAL A 62 -3.20 -8.61 5.43
CA VAL A 62 -3.50 -7.34 6.12
C VAL A 62 -4.57 -7.59 7.19
N PRO A 63 -4.36 -7.15 8.44
CA PRO A 63 -5.39 -7.24 9.48
C PRO A 63 -6.67 -6.49 9.06
N GLY A 64 -7.82 -7.16 9.13
CA GLY A 64 -9.10 -6.60 8.68
C GLY A 64 -9.41 -6.81 7.18
N HIS A 65 -8.38 -7.11 6.37
CA HIS A 65 -8.49 -7.41 4.94
C HIS A 65 -7.69 -8.69 4.62
N PRO A 66 -8.18 -9.88 5.03
CA PRO A 66 -7.47 -11.15 4.84
C PRO A 66 -7.19 -11.47 3.35
N GLU A 67 -7.95 -10.86 2.45
CA GLU A 67 -7.77 -10.95 1.01
C GLU A 67 -6.59 -10.12 0.47
N TRP A 68 -6.04 -9.20 1.25
CA TRP A 68 -4.87 -8.41 0.87
C TRP A 68 -3.61 -9.05 1.42
N ALA A 69 -2.58 -9.16 0.58
CA ALA A 69 -1.28 -9.66 0.96
C ALA A 69 -0.29 -8.52 1.12
N TRP A 70 0.63 -8.63 2.08
CA TRP A 70 1.76 -7.73 2.20
C TRP A 70 3.06 -8.51 2.26
N THR A 71 4.13 -7.86 1.84
CA THR A 71 5.50 -8.39 1.90
C THR A 71 6.45 -7.26 2.26
N ILE A 72 7.39 -7.53 3.15
CA ILE A 72 8.49 -6.66 3.52
C ILE A 72 9.75 -7.32 3.00
N THR A 73 10.53 -6.59 2.19
CA THR A 73 11.81 -7.03 1.66
C THR A 73 12.89 -6.06 2.14
N PRO A 74 13.71 -6.48 3.12
CA PRO A 74 14.86 -5.69 3.54
C PRO A 74 15.99 -5.79 2.53
N GLU A 75 16.70 -4.68 2.36
CA GLU A 75 17.81 -4.47 1.47
C GLU A 75 18.90 -3.71 2.23
N PHE A 76 20.05 -4.35 2.37
CA PHE A 76 21.22 -3.73 2.99
C PHE A 76 21.89 -2.83 1.96
N VAL A 77 21.85 -1.52 2.19
CA VAL A 77 22.49 -0.56 1.31
C VAL A 77 23.83 -0.15 1.92
N GLU A 78 24.90 -0.54 1.24
CA GLU A 78 26.24 -0.03 1.54
C GLU A 78 26.47 1.22 0.69
N ASP A 79 26.46 2.39 1.32
CA ASP A 79 26.90 3.61 0.63
C ASP A 79 28.43 3.59 0.50
N ARG A 80 28.91 3.30 -0.71
CA ARG A 80 30.35 3.19 -1.02
C ARG A 80 30.96 4.52 -1.46
N ASP A 81 30.20 5.62 -1.48
CA ASP A 81 30.67 6.90 -2.03
C ASP A 81 31.31 7.85 -1.00
N VAL A 82 31.64 7.38 0.21
CA VAL A 82 32.43 8.17 1.16
C VAL A 82 33.91 8.05 0.79
N ARG A 83 34.35 8.83 -0.20
CA ARG A 83 35.77 9.12 -0.50
C ARG A 83 36.52 9.86 0.62
N VAL A 84 36.15 9.69 1.89
CA VAL A 84 36.82 10.32 3.02
C VAL A 84 36.62 9.46 4.28
N GLY A 85 37.51 8.50 4.52
CA GLY A 85 38.00 8.09 5.84
C GLY A 85 37.04 7.83 7.03
N PHE A 86 35.74 7.65 6.86
CA PHE A 86 34.78 7.36 7.92
C PHE A 86 34.06 6.02 7.67
N PRO A 87 33.79 5.21 8.71
CA PRO A 87 33.29 3.86 8.53
C PRO A 87 31.89 3.88 7.90
N LEU A 88 31.78 3.23 6.73
CA LEU A 88 30.58 2.71 6.07
C LEU A 88 29.28 2.95 6.86
N PHE A 89 28.52 3.98 6.50
CA PHE A 89 27.14 4.10 6.97
C PHE A 89 26.33 3.00 6.28
N ARG A 90 26.12 1.88 6.97
CA ARG A 90 25.20 0.83 6.54
C ARG A 90 23.81 1.23 7.01
N TYR A 91 22.92 1.55 6.09
CA TYR A 91 21.51 1.67 6.40
C TYR A 91 20.75 0.48 5.82
N VAL A 92 19.68 0.10 6.49
CA VAL A 92 18.74 -0.91 6.03
C VAL A 92 17.57 -0.18 5.38
N ARG A 93 17.33 -0.46 4.11
CA ARG A 93 16.11 -0.08 3.40
C ARG A 93 15.17 -1.26 3.41
N ALA A 94 13.94 -1.09 3.85
CA ALA A 94 12.92 -2.12 3.74
C ALA A 94 11.82 -1.65 2.81
N ARG A 95 11.57 -2.43 1.76
CA ARG A 95 10.47 -2.22 0.81
C ARG A 95 9.26 -3.01 1.27
N ILE A 96 8.16 -2.32 1.46
CA ILE A 96 6.86 -2.87 1.81
C ILE A 96 6.02 -2.87 0.54
N THR A 97 5.58 -4.04 0.11
CA THR A 97 4.69 -4.23 -1.03
C THR A 97 3.36 -4.76 -0.55
N LEU A 98 2.27 -4.11 -0.94
CA LEU A 98 0.91 -4.50 -0.61
C LEU A 98 0.16 -4.84 -1.90
N ILE A 99 -0.51 -5.98 -1.92
CA ILE A 99 -1.17 -6.52 -3.11
C ILE A 99 -2.64 -6.77 -2.79
N THR A 100 -3.54 -6.19 -3.59
CA THR A 100 -4.98 -6.43 -3.49
C THR A 100 -5.44 -7.55 -4.44
N PRO A 101 -6.59 -8.20 -4.19
CA PRO A 101 -7.17 -9.22 -5.08
C PRO A 101 -7.42 -8.72 -6.50
N GLN A 102 -7.65 -7.43 -6.66
CA GLN A 102 -7.87 -6.78 -7.96
C GLN A 102 -6.56 -6.52 -8.71
N GLY A 103 -5.42 -6.99 -8.17
CA GLY A 103 -4.09 -6.88 -8.78
C GLY A 103 -3.45 -5.52 -8.59
N ARG A 104 -3.94 -4.69 -7.66
CA ARG A 104 -3.31 -3.40 -7.36
C ARG A 104 -2.13 -3.64 -6.45
N ILE A 105 -1.04 -2.93 -6.73
CA ILE A 105 0.20 -3.02 -5.97
C ILE A 105 0.51 -1.63 -5.42
N LEU A 106 0.68 -1.53 -4.11
CA LEU A 106 1.14 -0.33 -3.43
C LEU A 106 2.49 -0.62 -2.80
N GLU A 107 3.49 0.21 -3.12
CA GLU A 107 4.83 0.08 -2.56
C GLU A 107 5.15 1.27 -1.65
N ARG A 108 5.79 0.97 -0.53
CA ARG A 108 6.31 1.94 0.43
C ARG A 108 7.71 1.52 0.85
N GLU A 109 8.53 2.50 1.23
CA GLU A 109 9.89 2.24 1.68
C GLU A 109 10.09 2.83 3.06
N ALA A 110 10.79 2.08 3.91
CA ALA A 110 11.25 2.53 5.22
C ALA A 110 12.78 2.45 5.26
N LEU A 111 13.40 3.51 5.76
CA LEU A 111 14.85 3.60 5.92
C LEU A 111 15.19 3.55 7.41
N ARG A 112 16.32 2.91 7.74
CA ARG A 112 16.85 2.86 9.09
C ARG A 112 18.37 2.85 9.09
N TRP A 113 18.98 3.66 9.96
CA TRP A 113 20.43 3.77 10.18
C TRP A 113 20.88 3.03 11.44
#